data_AF-A0A6H5K0Y6-F1
#
_entry.id   AF-A0A6H5K0Y6-F1
#
_cell.length_a   1.000
_cell.length_b   1.000
_cell.length_c   1.000
_cell.angle_alpha   90.00
_cell.angle_beta   90.00
_cell.angle_gamma   90.00
#
_symmetry.space_group_name_H-M   'P 1'
#
loop_
_entity.id
_entity.type
_entity.pdbx_description
1 polymer ?
#
loop_
_entity_poly.entity_id
_entity_poly.type
_entity_poly.pdbx_seq_one_letter_code
_entity_poly.pdbx_strand_id
1 'polypeptide(L)'
;MADIGSDLVKLHDGRLGDVARGIGGTLVSPPLDVSDVKQYFGEEKGFPGIHDLIEIVGEGAPAPTLDSQQNLKKALAYGNYRRVDEHQTQVWEKLCDDVKRYRCIVLRKANASDVRGIRVAPLGAVPGKKVRIINDFSFDPSTSKGSKGGLNKDTIMSGVPRCLCGEALPAFLEELTSLRVRWPDKRILAAKADVTSAFRNVRISPDHAHYFCYVIGDVLVADLRLTFGWAASPGLWGELASAAEHSHRNTSLANARLLPEGIAMMSHVKIKPPWEKGTPTPIPSSAGVRPHRGGGPADDFLARVYVDDFLLTKVQHDPTDQSALIASASLASDHVRLFGKGELGETPILAPKKSTDWDTVIEALGYIIDTHAGRIATTPERISAIRNILETDWPHDRKKASVQEFLSIAGKLWNLTYVIRAGRYFVWQLLRLSIGSAYAGQSTHTVTTTSGLG
;
A
#
# COMPACT_ATOMS: atom_id res chain seq x y z
N MET A 1 19.46 21.49 -14.94
CA MET A 1 18.16 20.93 -15.38
C MET A 1 17.80 21.66 -16.65
N ALA A 2 17.53 20.94 -17.74
CA ALA A 2 17.06 21.60 -18.96
C ALA A 2 15.75 22.32 -18.65
N ASP A 3 15.68 23.60 -18.99
CA ASP A 3 14.45 24.40 -18.94
C ASP A 3 13.47 23.77 -19.93
N ILE A 4 12.64 22.84 -19.45
CA ILE A 4 11.46 22.38 -20.20
C ILE A 4 10.48 23.55 -20.13
N GLY A 5 10.78 24.59 -20.91
CA GLY A 5 10.21 25.92 -20.81
C GLY A 5 8.70 25.93 -21.08
N SER A 6 8.08 27.08 -20.78
CA SER A 6 6.67 27.38 -21.12
C SER A 6 6.29 27.00 -22.55
N ASP A 7 7.28 27.05 -23.43
CA ASP A 7 7.13 26.83 -24.86
C ASP A 7 6.71 25.40 -25.17
N LEU A 8 7.17 24.39 -24.41
CA LEU A 8 6.77 23.01 -24.63
C LEU A 8 5.31 22.78 -24.21
N VAL A 9 4.90 23.32 -23.07
CA VAL A 9 3.51 23.23 -22.60
C VAL A 9 2.56 23.92 -23.58
N LYS A 10 2.95 25.10 -24.08
CA LYS A 10 2.17 25.85 -25.07
C LYS A 10 2.14 25.18 -26.44
N LEU A 11 3.26 24.58 -26.89
CA LEU A 11 3.33 23.79 -28.12
C LEU A 11 2.30 22.65 -28.14
N HIS A 12 1.99 22.11 -26.96
CA HIS A 12 1.05 21.02 -26.76
C HIS A 12 -0.32 21.47 -26.21
N ASP A 13 -0.73 22.74 -26.45
CA ASP A 13 -2.05 23.25 -26.07
C ASP A 13 -2.37 23.06 -24.56
N GLY A 14 -1.34 23.16 -23.72
CA GLY A 14 -1.46 23.00 -22.27
C GLY A 14 -1.71 21.56 -21.79
N ARG A 15 -1.64 20.56 -22.68
CA ARG A 15 -1.91 19.15 -22.34
C ARG A 15 -0.65 18.46 -21.83
N LEU A 16 -0.58 18.23 -20.51
CA LEU A 16 0.57 17.56 -19.90
C LEU A 16 0.81 16.15 -20.43
N GLY A 17 -0.23 15.42 -20.84
CA GLY A 17 -0.07 14.11 -21.45
C GLY A 17 0.73 14.16 -22.74
N ASP A 18 0.46 15.14 -23.60
CA ASP A 18 1.18 15.34 -24.86
C ASP A 18 2.61 15.86 -24.61
N VAL A 19 2.80 16.71 -23.60
CA VAL A 19 4.14 17.12 -23.13
C VAL A 19 4.94 15.90 -22.68
N ALA A 20 4.37 15.05 -21.82
CA ALA A 20 5.02 13.84 -21.34
C ALA A 20 5.39 12.91 -22.51
N ARG A 21 4.47 12.72 -23.46
CA ARG A 21 4.69 11.92 -24.66
C ARG A 21 5.75 12.50 -25.60
N GLY A 22 5.78 13.83 -25.74
CA GLY A 22 6.76 14.56 -26.54
C GLY A 22 8.18 14.50 -25.96
N ILE A 23 8.33 14.52 -24.63
CA ILE A 23 9.61 14.24 -23.97
C ILE A 23 10.01 12.78 -24.20
N GLY A 24 9.03 11.87 -24.18
CA GLY A 24 9.20 10.47 -24.49
C GLY A 24 10.01 9.71 -23.45
N GLY A 25 10.48 8.52 -23.84
CA GLY A 25 11.29 7.65 -23.00
C GLY A 25 10.52 7.09 -21.79
N THR A 26 11.26 6.87 -20.71
CA THR A 26 10.81 6.23 -19.46
C THR A 26 9.69 6.96 -18.73
N LEU A 27 9.44 8.23 -19.06
CA LEU A 27 8.32 9.01 -18.52
C LEU A 27 6.96 8.44 -18.96
N VAL A 28 6.88 7.91 -20.18
CA VAL A 28 5.62 7.47 -20.82
C VAL A 28 5.65 6.03 -21.35
N SER A 29 6.81 5.44 -21.63
CA SER A 29 6.89 4.05 -22.15
C SER A 29 6.50 3.04 -21.09
N PRO A 30 5.46 2.20 -21.27
CA PRO A 30 5.02 1.28 -20.23
C PRO A 30 6.20 0.41 -19.74
N PRO A 31 6.28 0.11 -18.42
CA PRO A 31 7.40 -0.66 -17.87
C PRO A 31 7.37 -2.13 -18.36
N LEU A 32 6.24 -2.55 -18.93
CA LEU A 32 5.99 -3.89 -19.44
C LEU A 32 5.31 -3.84 -20.80
N ASP A 33 5.56 -4.87 -21.60
CA ASP A 33 4.75 -5.14 -22.76
C ASP A 33 3.40 -5.74 -22.32
N VAL A 34 2.30 -5.15 -22.80
CA VAL A 34 0.95 -5.67 -22.56
C VAL A 34 0.82 -7.11 -23.10
N SER A 35 1.55 -7.48 -24.16
CA SER A 35 1.57 -8.86 -24.63
C SER A 35 2.15 -9.83 -23.59
N ASP A 36 3.21 -9.42 -22.89
CA ASP A 36 3.86 -10.25 -21.86
C ASP A 36 2.91 -10.48 -20.67
N VAL A 37 2.20 -9.43 -20.26
CA VAL A 37 1.17 -9.53 -19.19
C VAL A 37 0.03 -10.44 -19.61
N LYS A 38 -0.46 -10.32 -20.85
CA LYS A 38 -1.52 -11.16 -21.40
C LYS A 38 -1.11 -12.61 -21.51
N GLN A 39 0.09 -12.90 -22.00
CA GLN A 39 0.61 -14.26 -22.05
C GLN A 39 0.69 -14.85 -20.63
N TYR A 40 1.26 -14.08 -19.70
CA TYR A 40 1.52 -14.55 -18.34
C TYR A 40 0.25 -14.77 -17.49
N PHE A 41 -0.80 -13.95 -17.66
CA PHE A 41 -2.02 -14.07 -16.85
C PHE A 41 -3.27 -14.49 -17.62
N GLY A 42 -3.34 -14.24 -18.93
CA GLY A 42 -4.50 -14.53 -19.77
C GLY A 42 -4.48 -15.90 -20.43
N GLU A 43 -3.30 -16.49 -20.62
CA GLU A 43 -3.16 -17.85 -21.16
C GLU A 43 -2.58 -18.83 -20.13
N GLU A 44 -1.70 -18.37 -19.24
CA GLU A 44 -1.02 -19.25 -18.28
C GLU A 44 -1.69 -19.33 -16.89
N LYS A 45 -2.45 -18.31 -16.43
CA LYS A 45 -2.89 -18.23 -15.01
C LYS A 45 -4.31 -17.75 -14.70
N GLY A 46 -5.07 -17.22 -15.65
CA GLY A 46 -6.47 -16.80 -15.50
C GLY A 46 -6.74 -15.77 -14.38
N PHE A 47 -6.01 -14.65 -14.32
CA PHE A 47 -6.22 -13.61 -13.28
C PHE A 47 -7.57 -12.88 -13.45
N PRO A 48 -8.45 -12.82 -12.43
CA PRO A 48 -9.74 -12.15 -12.56
C PRO A 48 -9.68 -10.65 -12.88
N GLY A 49 -8.67 -9.94 -12.36
CA GLY A 49 -8.48 -8.49 -12.58
C GLY A 49 -7.66 -8.15 -13.83
N ILE A 50 -7.55 -9.06 -14.80
CA ILE A 50 -6.63 -8.90 -15.95
C ILE A 50 -6.94 -7.67 -16.81
N HIS A 51 -8.21 -7.27 -16.91
CA HIS A 51 -8.60 -6.08 -17.68
C HIS A 51 -8.04 -4.80 -17.06
N ASP A 52 -8.28 -4.58 -15.76
CA ASP A 52 -7.75 -3.42 -15.03
C ASP A 52 -6.22 -3.43 -15.02
N LEU A 53 -5.61 -4.61 -14.87
CA LEU A 53 -4.15 -4.75 -14.92
C LEU A 53 -3.58 -4.33 -16.29
N ILE A 54 -4.18 -4.77 -17.39
CA ILE A 54 -3.75 -4.41 -18.75
C ILE A 54 -3.88 -2.91 -18.98
N GLU A 55 -5.00 -2.30 -18.55
CA GLU A 55 -5.20 -0.86 -18.66
C GLU A 55 -4.13 -0.08 -17.87
N ILE A 56 -3.94 -0.42 -16.60
CA ILE A 56 -2.95 0.26 -15.74
C ILE A 56 -1.53 0.11 -16.28
N VAL A 57 -1.17 -1.07 -16.78
CA VAL A 57 0.18 -1.33 -17.30
C VAL A 57 0.39 -0.66 -18.66
N GLY A 58 -0.61 -0.69 -19.55
CA GLY A 58 -0.50 -0.18 -20.91
C GLY A 58 -0.65 1.33 -21.03
N GLU A 59 -1.62 1.91 -20.31
CA GLU A 59 -2.01 3.32 -20.45
C GLU A 59 -1.66 4.16 -19.20
N GLY A 60 -1.32 3.49 -18.09
CA GLY A 60 -1.16 4.11 -16.78
C GLY A 60 -2.47 4.13 -15.99
N ALA A 61 -2.37 4.22 -14.68
CA ALA A 61 -3.53 4.20 -13.79
C ALA A 61 -4.48 5.37 -14.10
N PRO A 62 -5.78 5.09 -14.33
CA PRO A 62 -6.75 6.13 -14.60
C PRO A 62 -7.05 6.93 -13.32
N ALA A 63 -7.38 8.21 -13.46
CA ALA A 63 -7.86 9.05 -12.37
C ALA A 63 -9.30 9.50 -12.69
N PRO A 64 -10.29 8.61 -12.59
CA PRO A 64 -11.67 8.93 -12.94
C PRO A 64 -12.15 10.04 -11.99
N THR A 65 -12.28 11.25 -12.52
CA THR A 65 -12.53 12.45 -11.72
C THR A 65 -13.65 13.24 -12.36
N LEU A 66 -14.55 13.79 -11.55
CA LEU A 66 -15.52 14.77 -12.02
C LEU A 66 -14.76 15.99 -12.55
N ASP A 67 -15.11 16.47 -13.75
CA ASP A 67 -14.46 17.62 -14.38
C ASP A 67 -14.85 18.91 -13.63
N SER A 68 -14.18 19.14 -12.50
CA SER A 68 -14.33 20.31 -11.65
C SER A 68 -13.07 21.17 -11.78
N GLN A 69 -13.25 22.45 -12.09
CA GLN A 69 -12.13 23.38 -12.16
C GLN A 69 -11.76 23.89 -10.78
N GLN A 70 -10.48 23.76 -10.42
CA GLN A 70 -9.95 24.34 -9.20
C GLN A 70 -9.68 25.85 -9.40
N ASN A 71 -9.91 26.65 -8.36
CA ASN A 71 -9.45 28.04 -8.35
C ASN A 71 -7.92 28.10 -8.19
N LEU A 72 -7.21 28.04 -9.32
CA LEU A 72 -5.74 27.96 -9.37
C LEU A 72 -5.06 29.14 -8.64
N LYS A 73 -5.57 30.36 -8.80
CA LYS A 73 -4.98 31.55 -8.14
C LYS A 73 -5.00 31.41 -6.62
N LYS A 74 -6.12 30.94 -6.06
CA LYS A 74 -6.23 30.69 -4.62
C LYS A 74 -5.34 29.52 -4.17
N ALA A 75 -5.26 28.45 -4.96
CA ALA A 75 -4.39 27.31 -4.65
C ALA A 75 -2.90 27.71 -4.60
N LEU A 76 -2.43 28.45 -5.61
CA LEU A 76 -1.05 28.94 -5.69
C LEU A 76 -0.72 29.97 -4.59
N ALA A 77 -1.69 30.77 -4.18
CA ALA A 77 -1.55 31.73 -3.08
C ALA A 77 -1.54 31.06 -1.70
N TYR A 78 -2.22 29.91 -1.55
CA TYR A 78 -2.23 29.14 -0.31
C TYR A 78 -0.84 28.56 0.00
N GLY A 79 -0.16 28.00 -1.02
CA GLY A 79 1.16 27.40 -0.85
C GLY A 79 1.12 26.05 -0.15
N ASN A 80 2.17 25.70 0.59
CA ASN A 80 2.27 24.43 1.32
C ASN A 80 1.94 24.63 2.80
N TYR A 81 1.69 23.53 3.52
CA TYR A 81 1.58 23.59 4.98
C TYR A 81 2.90 23.99 5.62
N ARG A 82 2.84 24.80 6.68
CA ARG A 82 4.01 25.34 7.41
C ARG A 82 5.13 24.32 7.69
N ARG A 83 4.78 23.08 8.04
CA ARG A 83 5.78 22.03 8.34
C ARG A 83 6.65 21.65 7.15
N VAL A 84 6.24 21.94 5.92
CA VAL A 84 7.07 21.74 4.72
C VAL A 84 8.26 22.67 4.75
N ASP A 85 8.09 23.91 5.22
CA ASP A 85 9.17 24.89 5.35
C ASP A 85 10.23 24.46 6.37
N GLU A 86 9.79 23.77 7.43
CA GLU A 86 10.67 23.18 8.45
C GLU A 86 11.46 21.96 7.94
N HIS A 87 11.09 21.41 6.78
CA HIS A 87 11.66 20.19 6.20
C HIS A 87 12.05 20.34 4.72
N GLN A 88 12.43 21.55 4.30
CA GLN A 88 12.75 21.87 2.90
C GLN A 88 13.85 20.95 2.33
N THR A 89 14.89 20.63 3.08
CA THR A 89 15.96 19.73 2.62
C THR A 89 15.40 18.37 2.20
N GLN A 90 14.56 17.75 3.03
CA GLN A 90 13.96 16.44 2.74
C GLN A 90 12.98 16.52 1.56
N VAL A 91 12.29 17.65 1.39
CA VAL A 91 11.38 17.90 0.27
C VAL A 91 12.16 17.96 -1.05
N TRP A 92 13.27 18.70 -1.09
CA TRP A 92 14.13 18.80 -2.27
C TRP A 92 14.87 17.50 -2.58
N GLU A 93 15.33 16.76 -1.57
CA GLU A 93 15.92 15.43 -1.76
C GLU A 93 14.93 14.46 -2.40
N LYS A 94 13.68 14.44 -1.93
CA LYS A 94 12.61 13.63 -2.51
C LYS A 94 12.33 14.02 -3.97
N LEU A 95 12.19 15.33 -4.25
CA LEU A 95 11.98 15.80 -5.62
C LEU A 95 13.14 15.39 -6.54
N CYS A 96 14.39 15.55 -6.07
CA CYS A 96 15.57 15.14 -6.83
C CYS A 96 15.56 13.63 -7.13
N ASP A 97 15.16 12.78 -6.17
CA ASP A 97 15.02 11.34 -6.40
C ASP A 97 13.92 11.04 -7.43
N ASP A 98 12.77 11.71 -7.33
CA ASP A 98 11.65 11.54 -8.26
C ASP A 98 12.02 11.99 -9.69
N VAL A 99 12.76 13.09 -9.85
CA VAL A 99 13.28 13.54 -11.16
C VAL A 99 14.29 12.55 -11.73
N LYS A 100 15.26 12.09 -10.92
CA LYS A 100 16.28 11.11 -11.34
C LYS A 100 15.66 9.79 -11.83
N ARG A 101 14.48 9.44 -11.29
CA ARG A 101 13.73 8.22 -11.59
C ARG A 101 12.58 8.44 -12.59
N TYR A 102 12.51 9.60 -13.24
CA TYR A 102 11.47 9.89 -14.23
C TYR A 102 10.04 9.72 -13.69
N ARG A 103 9.82 10.10 -12.43
CA ARG A 103 8.52 9.96 -11.73
C ARG A 103 7.67 11.21 -11.75
N CYS A 104 8.22 12.32 -12.22
CA CYS A 104 7.53 13.59 -12.30
C CYS A 104 8.06 14.45 -13.44
N ILE A 105 7.25 15.44 -13.86
CA ILE A 105 7.66 16.55 -14.73
C ILE A 105 7.82 17.79 -13.86
N VAL A 106 8.87 18.55 -14.10
CA VAL A 106 9.14 19.82 -13.40
C VAL A 106 9.04 20.96 -14.41
N LEU A 107 8.21 21.94 -14.06
CA LEU A 107 7.97 23.16 -14.83
C LEU A 107 8.23 24.36 -13.93
N ARG A 108 8.35 25.56 -14.50
CA ARG A 108 8.34 26.79 -13.71
C ARG A 108 6.93 27.05 -13.15
N LYS A 109 6.83 27.49 -11.89
CA LYS A 109 5.55 27.87 -11.25
C LYS A 109 4.80 28.93 -12.06
N ALA A 110 5.54 29.83 -12.72
CA ALA A 110 4.97 30.86 -13.59
C ALA A 110 4.15 30.28 -14.76
N ASN A 111 4.43 29.03 -15.16
CA ASN A 111 3.75 28.37 -16.27
C ASN A 111 2.51 27.57 -15.83
N ALA A 112 2.13 27.64 -14.55
CA ALA A 112 1.00 26.87 -14.03
C ALA A 112 -0.31 27.18 -14.76
N SER A 113 -0.53 28.43 -15.18
CA SER A 113 -1.72 28.82 -15.96
C SER A 113 -1.72 28.30 -17.39
N ASP A 114 -0.56 27.88 -17.91
CA ASP A 114 -0.46 27.30 -19.25
C ASP A 114 -0.90 25.83 -19.27
N VAL A 115 -1.01 25.18 -18.10
CA VAL A 115 -1.45 23.79 -18.00
C VAL A 115 -2.97 23.71 -17.92
N ARG A 116 -3.58 23.04 -18.90
CA ARG A 116 -5.02 22.83 -18.97
C ARG A 116 -5.50 21.92 -17.85
N GLY A 117 -6.58 22.35 -17.17
CA GLY A 117 -7.26 21.56 -16.14
C GLY A 117 -6.48 21.42 -14.82
N ILE A 118 -5.34 22.09 -14.68
CA ILE A 118 -4.41 21.90 -13.57
C ILE A 118 -5.09 21.94 -12.19
N ARG A 119 -4.67 21.01 -11.33
CA ARG A 119 -4.95 21.06 -9.90
C ARG A 119 -3.66 21.09 -9.11
N VAL A 120 -3.58 22.02 -8.17
CA VAL A 120 -2.44 22.18 -7.27
C VAL A 120 -2.89 21.81 -5.85
N ALA A 121 -2.26 20.78 -5.30
CA ALA A 121 -2.42 20.36 -3.92
C ALA A 121 -1.26 20.90 -3.06
N PRO A 122 -1.54 21.35 -1.82
CA PRO A 122 -0.49 21.68 -0.87
C PRO A 122 0.22 20.42 -0.41
N LEU A 123 1.54 20.52 -0.24
CA LEU A 123 2.32 19.50 0.45
C LEU A 123 2.16 19.64 1.96
N GLY A 124 2.14 18.50 2.64
CA GLY A 124 2.29 18.36 4.08
C GLY A 124 3.54 17.55 4.43
N ALA A 125 4.16 17.88 5.56
CA ALA A 125 5.27 17.12 6.13
C ALA A 125 4.84 16.51 7.48
N VAL A 126 4.89 15.18 7.56
CA VAL A 126 4.54 14.42 8.76
C VAL A 126 5.84 13.90 9.41
N PRO A 127 6.23 14.44 10.57
CA PRO A 127 7.43 13.98 11.26
C PRO A 127 7.24 12.58 11.86
N GLY A 128 8.33 11.84 11.96
CA GLY A 128 8.40 10.49 12.51
C GLY A 128 9.84 9.99 12.46
N LYS A 129 10.07 8.65 12.49
CA LYS A 129 11.41 8.08 12.27
C LYS A 129 12.04 8.54 10.94
N LYS A 130 11.20 8.81 9.94
CA LYS A 130 11.54 9.51 8.70
C LYS A 130 10.42 10.51 8.42
N VAL A 131 10.77 11.70 7.97
CA VAL A 131 9.78 12.71 7.54
C VAL A 131 9.06 12.19 6.29
N ARG A 132 7.74 12.13 6.33
CA ARG A 132 6.91 11.75 5.19
C ARG A 132 6.34 13.00 4.54
N ILE A 133 6.65 13.20 3.26
CA ILE A 133 6.05 14.23 2.43
C ILE A 133 4.81 13.65 1.74
N ILE A 134 3.67 14.32 1.92
CA ILE A 134 2.35 13.86 1.48
C ILE A 134 1.65 15.00 0.75
N ASN A 135 0.93 14.69 -0.33
CA ASN A 135 0.05 15.63 -1.00
C ASN A 135 -1.32 15.64 -0.30
N ASP A 136 -1.86 16.81 0.04
CA ASP A 136 -3.24 16.90 0.52
C ASP A 136 -4.22 17.05 -0.64
N PHE A 137 -4.63 15.92 -1.19
CA PHE A 137 -5.65 15.87 -2.25
C PHE A 137 -7.08 16.08 -1.75
N SER A 138 -7.28 16.34 -0.45
CA SER A 138 -8.57 16.76 0.13
C SER A 138 -8.67 18.28 0.26
N PHE A 139 -7.63 19.00 -0.18
CA PHE A 139 -7.59 20.45 -0.19
C PHE A 139 -8.56 21.03 -1.21
N ASP A 140 -9.37 21.98 -0.75
CA ASP A 140 -10.24 22.79 -1.60
C ASP A 140 -9.99 24.29 -1.37
N PRO A 141 -9.42 25.01 -2.34
CA PRO A 141 -9.13 26.43 -2.22
C PRO A 141 -10.39 27.32 -2.22
N SER A 142 -11.57 26.78 -2.51
CA SER A 142 -12.84 27.50 -2.42
C SER A 142 -13.34 27.65 -0.99
N THR A 143 -12.91 26.77 -0.07
CA THR A 143 -13.37 26.75 1.32
C THR A 143 -12.43 27.52 2.24
N SER A 144 -13.00 28.33 3.15
CA SER A 144 -12.24 29.14 4.11
C SER A 144 -11.48 28.32 5.16
N LYS A 145 -11.73 27.01 5.25
CA LYS A 145 -11.07 26.06 6.17
C LYS A 145 -10.36 24.89 5.46
N GLY A 146 -10.17 24.97 4.13
CA GLY A 146 -9.43 23.97 3.34
C GLY A 146 -9.92 22.53 3.47
N SER A 147 -11.16 22.30 3.92
CA SER A 147 -11.68 20.96 4.21
C SER A 147 -13.13 20.87 3.76
N LYS A 148 -13.38 19.92 2.85
CA LYS A 148 -14.66 19.52 2.20
C LYS A 148 -14.74 19.72 0.66
N GLY A 149 -13.61 19.58 -0.05
CA GLY A 149 -13.55 19.44 -1.51
C GLY A 149 -12.23 18.83 -1.98
N GLY A 150 -11.87 18.98 -3.25
CA GLY A 150 -10.57 18.54 -3.78
C GLY A 150 -10.61 17.22 -4.57
N LEU A 151 -9.44 16.79 -5.04
CA LEU A 151 -9.30 15.62 -5.91
C LEU A 151 -9.89 14.35 -5.29
N ASN A 152 -9.69 14.11 -3.99
CA ASN A 152 -10.25 12.94 -3.31
C ASN A 152 -11.78 12.89 -3.31
N LYS A 153 -12.44 14.04 -3.28
CA LYS A 153 -13.91 14.11 -3.34
C LYS A 153 -14.43 13.96 -4.76
N ASP A 154 -13.69 14.49 -5.73
CA ASP A 154 -14.06 14.45 -7.14
C ASP A 154 -13.73 13.11 -7.80
N THR A 155 -12.88 12.30 -7.18
CA THR A 155 -12.54 10.95 -7.65
C THR A 155 -13.78 10.05 -7.58
N ILE A 156 -14.14 9.47 -8.72
CA ILE A 156 -15.26 8.55 -8.87
C ILE A 156 -14.81 7.16 -8.40
N MET A 157 -14.94 6.90 -7.10
CA MET A 157 -14.45 5.66 -6.48
C MET A 157 -15.11 4.38 -7.00
N SER A 158 -16.25 4.45 -7.68
CA SER A 158 -16.86 3.29 -8.35
C SER A 158 -16.10 2.83 -9.59
N GLY A 159 -15.26 3.69 -10.17
CA GLY A 159 -14.32 3.35 -11.26
C GLY A 159 -12.91 3.02 -10.76
N VAL A 160 -12.73 2.83 -9.45
CA VAL A 160 -11.45 2.48 -8.83
C VAL A 160 -11.54 1.05 -8.30
N PRO A 161 -10.54 0.20 -8.56
CA PRO A 161 -10.54 -1.15 -8.01
C PRO A 161 -10.60 -1.17 -6.48
N ARG A 162 -11.30 -2.17 -5.92
CA ARG A 162 -11.53 -2.24 -4.48
C ARG A 162 -10.24 -2.63 -3.76
N CYS A 163 -9.82 -1.83 -2.78
CA CYS A 163 -8.71 -2.20 -1.89
C CYS A 163 -9.14 -3.33 -0.93
N LEU A 164 -8.65 -4.55 -1.14
CA LEU A 164 -8.97 -5.75 -0.33
C LEU A 164 -7.90 -6.11 0.71
N CYS A 165 -6.92 -5.24 0.94
CA CYS A 165 -5.76 -5.53 1.80
C CYS A 165 -6.16 -5.92 3.24
N GLY A 166 -7.29 -5.42 3.76
CA GLY A 166 -7.76 -5.71 5.13
C GLY A 166 -8.03 -7.20 5.43
N GLU A 167 -8.18 -8.03 4.39
CA GLU A 167 -8.46 -9.47 4.54
C GLU A 167 -7.18 -10.33 4.59
N ALA A 168 -6.01 -9.74 4.32
CA ALA A 168 -4.75 -10.47 4.15
C ALA A 168 -4.32 -11.25 5.39
N LEU A 169 -4.30 -10.62 6.57
CA LEU A 169 -3.90 -11.27 7.82
C LEU A 169 -4.85 -12.41 8.22
N PRO A 170 -6.20 -12.22 8.30
CA PRO A 170 -7.12 -13.32 8.53
C PRO A 170 -6.91 -14.48 7.56
N ALA A 171 -6.81 -14.19 6.26
CA ALA A 171 -6.65 -15.22 5.24
C ALA A 171 -5.29 -15.95 5.36
N PHE A 172 -4.25 -15.26 5.80
CA PHE A 172 -2.94 -15.86 6.08
C PHE A 172 -2.98 -16.78 7.30
N LEU A 173 -3.64 -16.36 8.39
CA LEU A 173 -3.80 -17.19 9.60
C LEU A 173 -4.67 -18.43 9.35
N GLU A 174 -5.75 -18.28 8.55
CA GLU A 174 -6.55 -19.40 8.08
C GLU A 174 -5.71 -20.40 7.30
N GLU A 175 -4.81 -19.91 6.44
CA GLU A 175 -3.91 -20.77 5.67
C GLU A 175 -2.94 -21.53 6.58
N LEU A 176 -2.27 -20.85 7.51
CA LEU A 176 -1.38 -21.52 8.48
C LEU A 176 -2.10 -22.64 9.26
N THR A 177 -3.36 -22.39 9.63
CA THR A 177 -4.20 -23.39 10.31
C THR A 177 -4.49 -24.58 9.39
N SER A 178 -4.77 -24.32 8.11
CA SER A 178 -5.03 -25.33 7.08
C SER A 178 -3.81 -26.21 6.82
N LEU A 179 -2.63 -25.59 6.69
CA LEU A 179 -1.35 -26.27 6.58
C LEU A 179 -1.07 -27.14 7.81
N ARG A 180 -1.32 -26.62 9.02
CA ARG A 180 -1.12 -27.37 10.27
C ARG A 180 -2.04 -28.59 10.38
N VAL A 181 -3.31 -28.51 9.96
CA VAL A 181 -4.20 -29.68 9.93
C VAL A 181 -3.67 -30.76 8.98
N ARG A 182 -3.17 -30.35 7.82
CA ARG A 182 -2.70 -31.27 6.78
C ARG A 182 -1.32 -31.88 7.10
N TRP A 183 -0.44 -31.10 7.71
CA TRP A 183 0.91 -31.49 8.06
C TRP A 183 1.18 -31.23 9.56
N PRO A 184 0.56 -32.00 10.46
CA PRO A 184 0.56 -31.74 11.90
C PRO A 184 1.96 -31.69 12.50
N ASP A 185 2.85 -32.57 12.03
CA ASP A 185 4.19 -32.74 12.59
C ASP A 185 5.29 -32.03 11.79
N LYS A 186 4.94 -31.30 10.73
CA LYS A 186 5.92 -30.62 9.87
C LYS A 186 6.16 -29.20 10.33
N ARG A 187 7.34 -28.68 9.98
CA ARG A 187 7.68 -27.28 10.22
C ARG A 187 6.96 -26.43 9.17
N ILE A 188 6.25 -25.40 9.63
CA ILE A 188 5.55 -24.46 8.74
C ILE A 188 6.36 -23.18 8.79
N LEU A 189 7.09 -22.87 7.72
CA LEU A 189 7.86 -21.66 7.65
C LEU A 189 6.97 -20.50 7.23
N ALA A 190 7.32 -19.33 7.71
CA ALA A 190 6.78 -18.08 7.25
C ALA A 190 7.92 -17.09 6.97
N ALA A 191 7.68 -16.16 6.04
CA ALA A 191 8.57 -15.06 5.75
C ALA A 191 7.74 -13.84 5.31
N LYS A 192 8.39 -12.68 5.22
CA LYS A 192 7.82 -11.51 4.58
C LYS A 192 8.76 -10.90 3.54
N ALA A 193 8.18 -10.25 2.55
CA ALA A 193 8.86 -9.38 1.62
C ALA A 193 8.12 -8.04 1.54
N ASP A 194 8.84 -6.93 1.49
CA ASP A 194 8.28 -5.56 1.42
C ASP A 194 8.56 -4.99 0.04
N VAL A 195 7.57 -4.34 -0.58
CA VAL A 195 7.77 -3.62 -1.84
C VAL A 195 8.29 -2.21 -1.57
N THR A 196 9.47 -1.89 -2.12
CA THR A 196 10.03 -0.55 -2.07
C THR A 196 9.14 0.42 -2.84
N SER A 197 8.64 1.46 -2.14
CA SER A 197 7.91 2.57 -2.75
C SER A 197 6.71 2.11 -3.59
N ALA A 198 5.96 1.11 -3.13
CA ALA A 198 4.82 0.47 -3.81
C ALA A 198 4.03 1.38 -4.77
N PHE A 199 3.43 2.47 -4.28
CA PHE A 199 2.64 3.39 -5.11
C PHE A 199 3.47 4.05 -6.23
N ARG A 200 4.73 4.38 -5.96
CA ARG A 200 5.62 5.01 -6.96
C ARG A 200 6.05 4.07 -8.09
N ASN A 201 5.76 2.78 -7.97
CA ASN A 201 5.98 1.81 -9.05
C ASN A 201 4.83 1.81 -10.07
N VAL A 202 3.69 2.40 -9.74
CA VAL A 202 2.51 2.46 -10.62
C VAL A 202 2.45 3.83 -11.28
N ARG A 203 2.34 3.84 -12.60
CA ARG A 203 2.23 5.06 -13.39
C ARG A 203 0.84 5.62 -13.32
N ILE A 204 0.72 6.93 -13.37
CA ILE A 204 -0.56 7.61 -13.64
C ILE A 204 -0.64 7.79 -15.15
N SER A 205 -1.83 7.64 -15.73
CA SER A 205 -2.05 8.00 -17.12
C SER A 205 -1.57 9.43 -17.37
N PRO A 206 -0.68 9.69 -18.34
CA PRO A 206 -0.14 11.02 -18.60
C PRO A 206 -1.23 12.08 -18.82
N ASP A 207 -2.37 11.68 -19.38
CA ASP A 207 -3.52 12.56 -19.61
C ASP A 207 -4.18 13.03 -18.31
N HIS A 208 -3.98 12.33 -17.21
CA HIS A 208 -4.49 12.68 -15.88
C HIS A 208 -3.45 13.28 -14.93
N ALA A 209 -2.17 13.38 -15.35
CA ALA A 209 -1.08 13.89 -14.51
C ALA A 209 -1.33 15.32 -14.00
N HIS A 210 -2.11 16.12 -14.75
CA HIS A 210 -2.49 17.49 -14.39
C HIS A 210 -3.35 17.59 -13.12
N TYR A 211 -3.91 16.49 -12.61
CA TYR A 211 -4.59 16.44 -11.32
C TYR A 211 -3.63 16.34 -10.13
N PHE A 212 -2.39 15.92 -10.37
CA PHE A 212 -1.40 15.56 -9.35
C PHE A 212 -0.26 16.56 -9.27
N CYS A 213 -0.57 17.86 -9.32
CA CYS A 213 0.45 18.90 -9.26
C CYS A 213 0.61 19.49 -7.86
N TYR A 214 1.83 19.94 -7.56
CA TYR A 214 2.18 20.67 -6.34
C TYR A 214 3.33 21.64 -6.62
N VAL A 215 3.61 22.54 -5.67
CA VAL A 215 4.65 23.58 -5.83
C VAL A 215 5.70 23.46 -4.75
N ILE A 216 6.97 23.59 -5.14
CA ILE A 216 8.12 23.73 -4.22
C ILE A 216 8.94 24.93 -4.70
N GLY A 217 9.08 25.96 -3.86
CA GLY A 217 9.77 27.18 -4.28
C GLY A 217 9.13 27.82 -5.53
N ASP A 218 9.92 27.96 -6.59
CA ASP A 218 9.54 28.51 -7.89
C ASP A 218 9.22 27.45 -8.96
N VAL A 219 9.18 26.17 -8.59
CA VAL A 219 8.83 25.07 -9.51
C VAL A 219 7.44 24.50 -9.25
N LEU A 220 6.77 24.17 -10.34
CA LEU A 220 5.56 23.35 -10.38
C LEU A 220 5.99 21.92 -10.73
N VAL A 221 5.51 20.95 -9.96
CA VAL A 221 5.77 19.54 -10.19
C VAL A 221 4.47 18.84 -10.51
N ALA A 222 4.46 18.02 -11.56
CA ALA A 222 3.35 17.11 -11.88
C ALA A 222 3.82 15.67 -11.68
N ASP A 223 3.19 14.95 -10.75
CA ASP A 223 3.51 13.55 -10.50
C ASP A 223 2.99 12.63 -11.62
N LEU A 224 3.84 11.70 -12.07
CA LEU A 224 3.53 10.68 -13.09
C LEU A 224 3.39 9.27 -12.48
N ARG A 225 3.35 9.17 -11.15
CA ARG A 225 3.25 7.93 -10.40
C ARG A 225 2.25 8.08 -9.26
N LEU A 226 1.61 6.99 -8.84
CA LEU A 226 0.69 7.06 -7.71
C LEU A 226 1.36 7.65 -6.47
N THR A 227 0.60 8.46 -5.75
CA THR A 227 1.08 9.26 -4.63
C THR A 227 0.37 8.90 -3.33
N PHE A 228 1.06 9.08 -2.21
CA PHE A 228 0.41 9.13 -0.91
C PHE A 228 -0.51 10.35 -0.83
N GLY A 229 -1.70 10.16 -0.26
CA GLY A 229 -2.72 11.19 -0.07
C GLY A 229 -3.91 11.06 -1.01
N TRP A 230 -3.76 10.37 -2.15
CA TRP A 230 -4.87 10.13 -3.07
C TRP A 230 -5.64 8.86 -2.66
N ALA A 231 -6.95 8.97 -2.55
CA ALA A 231 -7.82 7.92 -2.03
C ALA A 231 -7.86 6.67 -2.93
N ALA A 232 -7.61 6.82 -4.23
CA ALA A 232 -7.62 5.70 -5.17
C ALA A 232 -6.28 4.94 -5.24
N SER A 233 -5.16 5.54 -4.80
CA SER A 233 -3.84 4.90 -4.88
C SER A 233 -3.80 3.48 -4.30
N PRO A 234 -4.40 3.18 -3.13
CA PRO A 234 -4.38 1.83 -2.58
C PRO A 234 -5.14 0.80 -3.44
N GLY A 235 -6.24 1.20 -4.08
CA GLY A 235 -7.03 0.32 -4.94
C GLY A 235 -6.27 -0.05 -6.23
N LEU A 236 -5.72 0.97 -6.90
CA LEU A 236 -4.95 0.81 -8.13
C LEU A 236 -3.65 0.03 -7.91
N TRP A 237 -2.92 0.30 -6.83
CA TRP A 237 -1.79 -0.55 -6.42
C TRP A 237 -2.24 -1.97 -6.07
N GLY A 238 -3.39 -2.09 -5.41
CA GLY A 238 -3.98 -3.36 -5.00
C GLY A 238 -4.17 -4.35 -6.14
N GLU A 239 -4.50 -3.89 -7.35
CA GLU A 239 -4.60 -4.76 -8.53
C GLU A 239 -3.26 -5.39 -8.93
N LEU A 240 -2.19 -4.60 -8.98
CA LEU A 240 -0.86 -5.14 -9.33
C LEU A 240 -0.34 -6.08 -8.23
N ALA A 241 -0.55 -5.71 -6.96
CA ALA A 241 -0.22 -6.57 -5.83
C ALA A 241 -1.02 -7.88 -5.85
N SER A 242 -2.31 -7.82 -6.19
CA SER A 242 -3.20 -8.98 -6.31
C SER A 242 -2.82 -9.87 -7.49
N ALA A 243 -2.31 -9.32 -8.59
CA ALA A 243 -1.78 -10.10 -9.71
C ALA A 243 -0.54 -10.92 -9.28
N ALA A 244 0.39 -10.31 -8.54
CA ALA A 244 1.55 -11.02 -7.98
C ALA A 244 1.10 -12.13 -7.01
N GLU A 245 0.16 -11.82 -6.11
CA GLU A 245 -0.41 -12.81 -5.20
C GLU A 245 -1.13 -13.94 -5.94
N HIS A 246 -1.93 -13.62 -6.97
CA HIS A 246 -2.66 -14.59 -7.77
C HIS A 246 -1.73 -15.57 -8.47
N SER A 247 -0.63 -15.08 -9.02
CA SER A 247 0.40 -15.93 -9.63
C SER A 247 0.87 -17.01 -8.63
N HIS A 248 1.16 -16.62 -7.40
CA HIS A 248 1.61 -17.49 -6.32
C HIS A 248 0.53 -18.43 -5.78
N ARG A 249 -0.74 -18.04 -5.86
CA ARG A 249 -1.87 -18.91 -5.49
C ARG A 249 -2.17 -19.98 -6.55
N ASN A 250 -1.74 -19.79 -7.79
CA ASN A 250 -2.14 -20.66 -8.91
C ASN A 250 -0.97 -21.34 -9.63
N THR A 251 0.25 -21.18 -9.10
CA THR A 251 1.45 -21.83 -9.65
C THR A 251 2.12 -22.63 -8.56
N SER A 252 2.34 -23.92 -8.81
CA SER A 252 3.16 -24.73 -7.93
C SER A 252 4.62 -24.30 -8.01
N LEU A 253 5.39 -24.51 -6.92
CA LEU A 253 6.83 -24.24 -6.95
C LEU A 253 7.58 -25.04 -8.04
N ALA A 254 7.09 -26.23 -8.38
CA ALA A 254 7.66 -27.04 -9.46
C ALA A 254 7.53 -26.36 -10.84
N ASN A 255 6.48 -25.55 -11.02
CA ASN A 255 6.21 -24.79 -12.25
C ASN A 255 6.62 -23.32 -12.13
N ALA A 256 7.26 -22.92 -11.02
CA ALA A 256 7.71 -21.56 -10.81
C ALA A 256 8.80 -21.20 -11.83
N ARG A 257 8.54 -20.17 -12.63
CA ARG A 257 9.53 -19.64 -13.56
C ARG A 257 10.42 -18.65 -12.81
N LEU A 258 11.67 -19.02 -12.56
CA LEU A 258 12.64 -18.15 -11.89
C LEU A 258 13.40 -17.28 -12.90
N LEU A 259 13.50 -15.99 -12.62
CA LEU A 259 14.35 -15.06 -13.38
C LEU A 259 15.69 -14.88 -12.65
N PRO A 260 16.82 -14.69 -13.36
CA PRO A 260 18.11 -14.39 -12.75
C PRO A 260 18.05 -13.21 -11.77
N GLU A 261 17.28 -12.17 -12.10
CA GLU A 261 17.10 -10.99 -11.27
C GLU A 261 16.36 -11.31 -9.97
N GLY A 262 15.33 -12.15 -10.04
CA GLY A 262 14.57 -12.59 -8.85
C GLY A 262 15.43 -13.43 -7.91
N ILE A 263 16.23 -14.34 -8.48
CA ILE A 263 17.21 -15.15 -7.72
C ILE A 263 18.24 -14.24 -7.04
N ALA A 264 18.83 -13.30 -7.80
CA ALA A 264 19.81 -12.36 -7.26
C ALA A 264 19.22 -11.50 -6.14
N MET A 265 17.99 -11.00 -6.33
CA MET A 265 17.28 -10.14 -5.37
C MET A 265 17.07 -10.84 -4.01
N MET A 266 16.75 -12.14 -4.01
CA MET A 266 16.45 -12.92 -2.79
C MET A 266 17.60 -13.81 -2.32
N SER A 267 18.79 -13.70 -2.93
CA SER A 267 19.98 -14.51 -2.59
C SER A 267 20.46 -14.38 -1.14
N HIS A 268 20.07 -13.29 -0.46
CA HIS A 268 20.42 -13.03 0.93
C HIS A 268 19.49 -13.75 1.93
N VAL A 269 18.31 -14.19 1.49
CA VAL A 269 17.30 -14.84 2.33
C VAL A 269 17.74 -16.26 2.65
N LYS A 270 17.58 -16.66 3.91
CA LYS A 270 17.95 -17.99 4.41
C LYS A 270 16.77 -18.66 5.09
N ILE A 271 16.88 -19.96 5.30
CA ILE A 271 16.03 -20.70 6.25
C ILE A 271 16.80 -20.75 7.57
N LYS A 272 16.20 -20.24 8.65
CA LYS A 272 16.85 -20.24 9.96
C LYS A 272 16.86 -21.65 10.57
N PRO A 273 18.04 -22.18 10.95
CA PRO A 273 18.14 -23.28 11.91
C PRO A 273 18.03 -22.76 13.35
N PRO A 274 17.68 -23.59 14.35
CA PRO A 274 17.44 -25.04 14.29
C PRO A 274 15.96 -25.41 14.06
N TRP A 275 15.69 -26.71 13.91
CA TRP A 275 14.33 -27.25 14.11
C TRP A 275 13.88 -26.93 15.54
N GLU A 276 12.65 -26.39 15.67
CA GLU A 276 12.11 -26.08 16.99
C GLU A 276 12.02 -27.37 17.82
N LYS A 277 12.35 -27.28 19.11
CA LYS A 277 12.27 -28.43 20.01
C LYS A 277 10.80 -28.72 20.34
N GLY A 278 10.42 -30.00 20.31
CA GLY A 278 9.09 -30.47 20.67
C GLY A 278 8.13 -30.54 19.49
N THR A 279 6.97 -31.13 19.73
CA THR A 279 5.90 -31.28 18.73
C THR A 279 5.19 -29.95 18.51
N PRO A 280 4.92 -29.56 17.25
CA PRO A 280 4.10 -28.39 16.97
C PRO A 280 2.71 -28.49 17.62
N THR A 281 2.11 -27.35 17.95
CA THR A 281 0.76 -27.32 18.53
C THR A 281 -0.26 -27.82 17.50
N PRO A 282 -1.00 -28.91 17.79
CA PRO A 282 -2.02 -29.41 16.89
C PRO A 282 -3.25 -28.49 16.86
N ILE A 283 -3.96 -28.48 15.73
CA ILE A 283 -5.27 -27.85 15.66
C ILE A 283 -6.32 -28.83 16.21
N PRO A 284 -7.23 -28.39 17.11
CA PRO A 284 -8.30 -29.25 17.62
C PRO A 284 -9.15 -29.81 16.48
N SER A 285 -9.51 -31.09 16.53
CA SER A 285 -10.34 -31.77 15.52
C SER A 285 -11.73 -31.14 15.36
N SER A 286 -12.22 -30.43 16.38
CA SER A 286 -13.47 -29.67 16.36
C SER A 286 -13.38 -28.30 15.69
N ALA A 287 -12.17 -27.84 15.33
CA ALA A 287 -12.00 -26.57 14.67
C ALA A 287 -12.50 -26.65 13.22
N GLY A 288 -13.42 -25.76 12.84
CA GLY A 288 -13.81 -25.59 11.44
C GLY A 288 -12.68 -24.94 10.65
N VAL A 289 -11.88 -25.76 9.96
CA VAL A 289 -10.74 -25.29 9.14
C VAL A 289 -11.12 -25.34 7.67
N ARG A 290 -10.87 -24.23 6.97
CA ARG A 290 -11.06 -24.16 5.52
C ARG A 290 -9.98 -24.96 4.81
N PRO A 291 -10.22 -25.53 3.62
CA PRO A 291 -9.16 -26.19 2.88
C PRO A 291 -8.14 -25.17 2.36
N HIS A 292 -6.86 -25.59 2.30
CA HIS A 292 -5.75 -24.86 1.65
C HIS A 292 -6.12 -24.44 0.22
N ARG A 293 -5.69 -23.25 -0.19
CA ARG A 293 -6.02 -22.67 -1.51
C ARG A 293 -4.80 -22.21 -2.35
N GLY A 294 -3.57 -22.57 -2.00
CA GLY A 294 -2.37 -22.28 -2.80
C GLY A 294 -2.13 -23.34 -3.88
N GLY A 295 -1.38 -22.99 -4.93
CA GLY A 295 -0.91 -23.72 -6.14
C GLY A 295 -1.57 -25.01 -6.64
N GLY A 296 -2.80 -25.32 -6.25
CA GLY A 296 -3.48 -26.60 -6.46
C GLY A 296 -3.60 -27.44 -5.17
N PRO A 297 -4.39 -28.53 -5.17
CA PRO A 297 -4.71 -29.29 -3.95
C PRO A 297 -3.51 -29.83 -3.16
N ALA A 298 -2.38 -30.03 -3.84
CA ALA A 298 -1.15 -30.62 -3.31
C ALA A 298 -0.05 -29.60 -2.97
N ASP A 299 -0.23 -28.31 -3.30
CA ASP A 299 0.77 -27.31 -2.93
C ASP A 299 0.69 -27.00 -1.43
N ASP A 300 1.81 -26.54 -0.90
CA ASP A 300 2.02 -26.19 0.50
C ASP A 300 2.66 -24.79 0.63
N PHE A 301 2.81 -24.09 -0.50
CA PHE A 301 3.24 -22.71 -0.61
C PHE A 301 2.05 -21.75 -0.78
N LEU A 302 2.15 -20.59 -0.13
CA LEU A 302 1.18 -19.52 -0.33
C LEU A 302 1.79 -18.14 -0.10
N ALA A 303 1.27 -17.16 -0.83
CA ALA A 303 1.45 -15.73 -0.59
C ALA A 303 0.11 -15.02 -0.27
N ARG A 304 0.16 -14.03 0.62
CA ARG A 304 -0.87 -13.00 0.83
C ARG A 304 -0.23 -11.63 0.76
N VAL A 305 -0.92 -10.63 0.21
CA VAL A 305 -0.43 -9.25 0.23
C VAL A 305 -1.30 -8.34 1.10
N TYR A 306 -0.66 -7.58 1.98
CA TYR A 306 -1.25 -6.43 2.67
C TYR A 306 -0.56 -5.18 2.19
N VAL A 307 -1.17 -4.46 1.25
CA VAL A 307 -0.58 -3.26 0.63
C VAL A 307 0.82 -3.60 0.06
N ASP A 308 1.90 -3.20 0.73
CA ASP A 308 3.30 -3.42 0.33
C ASP A 308 3.96 -4.63 1.01
N ASP A 309 3.32 -5.24 2.01
CA ASP A 309 3.82 -6.40 2.75
C ASP A 309 3.28 -7.71 2.15
N PHE A 310 4.14 -8.52 1.53
CA PHE A 310 3.86 -9.89 1.16
C PHE A 310 4.17 -10.83 2.33
N LEU A 311 3.17 -11.60 2.77
CA LEU A 311 3.27 -12.67 3.75
C LEU A 311 3.38 -13.99 3.01
N LEU A 312 4.44 -14.75 3.28
CA LEU A 312 4.72 -16.02 2.65
C LEU A 312 4.64 -17.14 3.67
N THR A 313 4.14 -18.30 3.27
CA THR A 313 4.22 -19.53 4.06
C THR A 313 4.54 -20.74 3.20
N LYS A 314 5.32 -21.67 3.75
CA LYS A 314 5.75 -22.90 3.09
C LYS A 314 5.94 -24.01 4.13
N VAL A 315 5.47 -25.22 3.86
CA VAL A 315 5.83 -26.38 4.71
C VAL A 315 7.25 -26.85 4.36
N GLN A 316 8.05 -27.09 5.38
CA GLN A 316 9.37 -27.71 5.24
C GLN A 316 9.25 -29.20 5.58
N HIS A 317 9.43 -30.06 4.57
CA HIS A 317 9.17 -31.49 4.72
C HIS A 317 10.27 -32.23 5.50
N ASP A 318 11.51 -31.78 5.36
CA ASP A 318 12.71 -32.30 6.02
C ASP A 318 13.77 -31.19 6.18
N PRO A 319 14.83 -31.38 7.01
CA PRO A 319 15.83 -30.34 7.26
C PRO A 319 16.63 -29.87 6.04
N THR A 320 16.68 -30.66 4.97
CA THR A 320 17.41 -30.33 3.73
C THR A 320 16.54 -29.61 2.71
N ASP A 321 15.22 -29.62 2.90
CA ASP A 321 14.25 -28.92 2.04
C ASP A 321 14.52 -27.41 2.00
N GLN A 322 14.97 -26.93 0.83
CA GLN A 322 15.24 -25.52 0.51
C GLN A 322 14.14 -24.88 -0.35
N SER A 323 12.99 -25.54 -0.54
CA SER A 323 11.93 -25.05 -1.43
C SER A 323 11.36 -23.69 -1.02
N ALA A 324 11.47 -23.30 0.26
CA ALA A 324 11.13 -21.96 0.72
C ALA A 324 12.00 -20.85 0.09
N LEU A 325 13.27 -21.13 -0.24
CA LEU A 325 14.12 -20.17 -0.95
C LEU A 325 13.70 -20.00 -2.41
N ILE A 326 13.23 -21.08 -3.04
CA ILE A 326 12.64 -21.06 -4.38
C ILE A 326 11.37 -20.21 -4.37
N ALA A 327 10.52 -20.35 -3.34
CA ALA A 327 9.33 -19.52 -3.16
C ALA A 327 9.66 -18.02 -3.11
N SER A 328 10.68 -17.62 -2.36
CA SER A 328 11.15 -16.23 -2.32
C SER A 328 11.64 -15.75 -3.69
N ALA A 329 12.48 -16.54 -4.37
CA ALA A 329 13.00 -16.19 -5.69
C ALA A 329 11.87 -16.11 -6.75
N SER A 330 10.86 -16.96 -6.64
CA SER A 330 9.65 -16.93 -7.47
C SER A 330 8.89 -15.61 -7.28
N LEU A 331 8.70 -15.17 -6.03
CA LEU A 331 8.03 -13.90 -5.73
C LEU A 331 8.77 -12.72 -6.35
N ALA A 332 10.08 -12.67 -6.18
CA ALA A 332 10.89 -11.63 -6.78
C ALA A 332 10.85 -11.68 -8.32
N SER A 333 10.82 -12.88 -8.91
CA SER A 333 10.71 -13.06 -10.35
C SER A 333 9.36 -12.54 -10.88
N ASP A 334 8.28 -12.77 -10.15
CA ASP A 334 6.95 -12.29 -10.49
C ASP A 334 6.84 -10.78 -10.39
N HIS A 335 7.49 -10.17 -9.39
CA HIS A 335 7.62 -8.72 -9.32
C HIS A 335 8.40 -8.18 -10.52
N VAL A 336 9.53 -8.80 -10.89
CA VAL A 336 10.29 -8.36 -12.06
C VAL A 336 9.45 -8.45 -13.35
N ARG A 337 8.56 -9.45 -13.47
CA ARG A 337 7.60 -9.53 -14.60
C ARG A 337 6.47 -8.51 -14.54
N LEU A 338 6.06 -8.09 -13.35
CA LEU A 338 4.92 -7.20 -13.13
C LEU A 338 5.28 -5.72 -13.08
N PHE A 339 6.55 -5.41 -12.81
CA PHE A 339 7.00 -4.03 -12.64
C PHE A 339 8.30 -3.73 -13.42
N GLY A 340 8.82 -4.71 -14.17
CA GLY A 340 10.05 -4.61 -14.94
C GLY A 340 11.31 -4.83 -14.09
N LYS A 341 12.50 -4.76 -14.70
CA LYS A 341 13.78 -4.89 -13.97
C LYS A 341 14.16 -3.62 -13.17
N GLY A 342 13.32 -2.58 -13.23
CA GLY A 342 13.68 -1.22 -12.88
C GLY A 342 14.55 -0.58 -13.98
N GLU A 343 14.22 0.64 -14.41
CA GLU A 343 15.00 1.36 -15.42
C GLU A 343 16.20 2.09 -14.78
N LEU A 344 17.35 2.15 -15.47
CA LEU A 344 18.49 3.03 -15.13
C LEU A 344 18.89 3.07 -13.63
N GLY A 345 19.02 1.92 -12.99
CA GLY A 345 19.41 1.84 -11.57
C GLY A 345 18.24 1.96 -10.58
N GLU A 346 17.00 1.86 -11.06
CA GLU A 346 15.86 1.62 -10.19
C GLU A 346 16.10 0.36 -9.35
N THR A 347 16.10 0.61 -8.05
CA THR A 347 16.31 -0.32 -6.93
C THR A 347 15.37 -1.53 -7.05
N PRO A 348 15.77 -2.73 -6.56
CA PRO A 348 14.90 -3.90 -6.53
C PRO A 348 13.50 -3.58 -5.99
N ILE A 349 12.48 -4.02 -6.73
CA ILE A 349 11.06 -3.81 -6.42
C ILE A 349 10.75 -4.29 -5.00
N LEU A 350 11.29 -5.45 -4.62
CA LEU A 350 11.29 -5.89 -3.24
C LEU A 350 12.50 -5.30 -2.50
N ALA A 351 12.27 -4.76 -1.31
CA ALA A 351 13.29 -4.23 -0.44
C ALA A 351 14.09 -5.38 0.21
N PRO A 352 15.35 -5.65 -0.21
CA PRO A 352 16.10 -6.78 0.31
C PRO A 352 16.31 -6.66 1.83
N LYS A 353 16.65 -5.45 2.30
CA LYS A 353 16.87 -5.16 3.74
C LYS A 353 15.63 -5.30 4.63
N LYS A 354 14.44 -5.39 4.03
CA LYS A 354 13.18 -5.54 4.77
C LYS A 354 12.53 -6.92 4.56
N SER A 355 13.05 -7.70 3.62
CA SER A 355 12.69 -9.10 3.47
C SER A 355 13.28 -9.89 4.63
N THR A 356 12.55 -10.89 5.12
CA THR A 356 13.01 -11.71 6.23
C THR A 356 13.49 -13.06 5.76
N ASP A 357 14.40 -13.65 6.53
CA ASP A 357 14.62 -15.08 6.51
C ASP A 357 13.33 -15.84 6.81
N TRP A 358 13.28 -17.09 6.35
CA TRP A 358 12.23 -18.04 6.67
C TRP A 358 12.43 -18.62 8.07
N ASP A 359 11.38 -18.55 8.88
CA ASP A 359 11.37 -19.00 10.26
C ASP A 359 9.96 -19.46 10.66
N THR A 360 9.81 -20.13 11.80
CA THR A 360 8.47 -20.41 12.35
C THR A 360 7.88 -19.21 13.09
N VAL A 361 8.73 -18.26 13.49
CA VAL A 361 8.33 -17.02 14.15
C VAL A 361 8.62 -15.83 13.24
N ILE A 362 7.57 -15.09 12.88
CA ILE A 362 7.70 -13.88 12.07
C ILE A 362 7.05 -12.68 12.73
N GLU A 363 7.63 -11.50 12.51
CA GLU A 363 7.00 -10.22 12.83
C GLU A 363 6.44 -9.58 11.56
N ALA A 364 5.12 -9.51 11.46
CA ALA A 364 4.42 -8.95 10.31
C ALA A 364 3.16 -8.18 10.73
N LEU A 365 2.89 -7.04 10.06
CA LEU A 365 1.70 -6.22 10.27
C LEU A 365 1.46 -5.78 11.73
N GLY A 366 2.53 -5.68 12.52
CA GLY A 366 2.48 -5.37 13.95
C GLY A 366 2.05 -6.54 14.84
N TYR A 367 2.23 -7.78 14.37
CA TYR A 367 2.02 -9.02 15.11
C TYR A 367 3.26 -9.91 15.07
N ILE A 368 3.42 -10.71 16.11
CA ILE A 368 4.35 -11.82 16.18
C ILE A 368 3.53 -13.09 15.96
N ILE A 369 3.81 -13.83 14.90
CA ILE A 369 3.10 -15.06 14.53
C ILE A 369 4.08 -16.21 14.71
N ASP A 370 3.73 -17.16 15.57
CA ASP A 370 4.47 -18.38 15.85
C ASP A 370 3.67 -19.58 15.33
N THR A 371 4.14 -20.13 14.21
CA THR A 371 3.53 -21.25 13.50
C THR A 371 3.80 -22.61 14.16
N HIS A 372 4.84 -22.72 14.99
CA HIS A 372 5.15 -23.93 15.75
C HIS A 372 4.28 -24.01 17.00
N ALA A 373 4.23 -22.93 17.79
CA ALA A 373 3.38 -22.85 18.98
C ALA A 373 1.90 -22.61 18.64
N GLY A 374 1.57 -22.23 17.40
CA GLY A 374 0.20 -21.91 16.97
C GLY A 374 -0.33 -20.65 17.67
N ARG A 375 0.51 -19.62 17.83
CA ARG A 375 0.21 -18.41 18.60
C ARG A 375 0.35 -17.16 17.76
N ILE A 376 -0.46 -16.17 18.09
CA ILE A 376 -0.32 -14.79 17.62
C ILE A 376 -0.25 -13.86 18.82
N ALA A 377 0.69 -12.92 18.79
CA ALA A 377 0.84 -11.86 19.78
C ALA A 377 0.96 -10.50 19.09
N THR A 378 0.71 -9.42 19.83
CA THR A 378 0.96 -8.06 19.34
C THR A 378 2.39 -7.65 19.67
N THR A 379 3.05 -6.90 18.80
CA THR A 379 4.42 -6.43 19.08
C THR A 379 4.45 -5.48 20.30
N PRO A 380 5.52 -5.51 21.12
CA PRO A 380 5.66 -4.60 22.26
C PRO A 380 5.54 -3.12 21.87
N GLU A 381 6.12 -2.72 20.74
CA GLU A 381 6.09 -1.35 20.23
C GLU A 381 4.66 -0.88 19.97
N ARG A 382 3.82 -1.77 19.43
CA ARG A 382 2.42 -1.47 19.15
C ARG A 382 1.60 -1.37 20.44
N ILE A 383 1.88 -2.23 21.42
CA ILE A 383 1.26 -2.15 22.76
C ILE A 383 1.62 -0.82 23.41
N SER A 384 2.91 -0.44 23.42
CA SER A 384 3.37 0.83 23.96
C SER A 384 2.74 2.03 23.25
N ALA A 385 2.65 2.01 21.92
CA ALA A 385 2.01 3.07 21.16
C ALA A 385 0.52 3.24 21.51
N ILE A 386 -0.22 2.14 21.64
CA ILE A 386 -1.64 2.18 22.03
C ILE A 386 -1.79 2.66 23.47
N ARG A 387 -0.95 2.18 24.39
CA ARG A 387 -0.94 2.63 25.78
C ARG A 387 -0.71 4.13 25.88
N ASN A 388 0.31 4.65 25.19
CA ASN A 388 0.60 6.07 25.17
C ASN A 388 -0.62 6.87 24.69
N ILE A 389 -1.28 6.45 23.61
CA ILE A 389 -2.50 7.13 23.10
C ILE A 389 -3.62 7.12 24.15
N LEU A 390 -3.81 6.00 24.85
CA LEU A 390 -4.84 5.90 25.88
C LEU A 390 -4.53 6.82 27.07
N GLU A 391 -3.26 6.92 27.46
CA GLU A 391 -2.82 7.73 28.59
C GLU A 391 -2.78 9.24 28.26
N THR A 392 -2.36 9.62 27.04
CA THR A 392 -2.20 11.03 26.63
C THR A 392 -3.46 11.62 26.02
N ASP A 393 -4.10 10.88 25.13
CA ASP A 393 -5.20 11.41 24.30
C ASP A 393 -6.57 11.02 24.89
N TRP A 394 -6.64 9.97 25.71
CA TRP A 394 -7.88 9.48 26.31
C TRP A 394 -7.81 9.36 27.84
N PRO A 395 -7.47 10.45 28.56
CA PRO A 395 -7.40 10.40 30.01
C PRO A 395 -8.76 10.05 30.62
N HIS A 396 -8.75 9.41 31.78
CA HIS A 396 -9.93 8.85 32.45
C HIS A 396 -11.04 9.87 32.75
N ASP A 397 -10.71 11.14 32.82
CA ASP A 397 -11.63 12.26 33.07
C ASP A 397 -12.17 12.90 31.77
N ARG A 398 -11.75 12.42 30.59
CA ARG A 398 -12.20 12.93 29.29
C ARG A 398 -13.69 12.63 29.07
N LYS A 399 -14.53 13.67 29.09
CA LYS A 399 -15.99 13.56 28.92
C LYS A 399 -16.49 13.77 27.50
N LYS A 400 -15.65 14.28 26.60
CA LYS A 400 -16.00 14.67 25.23
C LYS A 400 -14.91 14.26 24.25
N ALA A 401 -15.30 13.65 23.15
CA ALA A 401 -14.44 13.47 21.99
C ALA A 401 -15.25 13.54 20.70
N SER A 402 -14.59 13.92 19.61
CA SER A 402 -15.21 13.94 18.30
C SER A 402 -15.47 12.51 17.80
N VAL A 403 -16.43 12.37 16.89
CA VAL A 403 -16.70 11.08 16.21
C VAL A 403 -15.43 10.55 15.51
N GLN A 404 -14.63 11.42 14.90
CA GLN A 404 -13.40 11.04 14.21
C GLN A 404 -12.33 10.52 15.17
N GLU A 405 -12.19 11.14 16.35
CA GLU A 405 -11.30 10.63 17.40
C GLU A 405 -11.76 9.25 17.88
N PHE A 406 -13.07 9.06 18.11
CA PHE A 406 -13.64 7.77 18.48
C PHE A 406 -13.38 6.68 17.42
N LEU A 407 -13.62 6.97 16.14
CA LEU A 407 -13.35 6.03 15.05
C LEU A 407 -11.85 5.70 14.94
N SER A 408 -10.98 6.70 15.16
CA SER A 408 -9.53 6.52 15.16
C SER A 408 -9.07 5.56 16.26
N ILE A 409 -9.52 5.76 17.52
CA ILE A 409 -9.15 4.84 18.61
C ILE A 409 -9.79 3.47 18.44
N ALA A 410 -11.04 3.40 17.99
CA ALA A 410 -11.72 2.13 17.73
C ALA A 410 -10.98 1.31 16.67
N GLY A 411 -10.52 1.94 15.58
CA GLY A 411 -9.69 1.28 14.56
C GLY A 411 -8.35 0.76 15.10
N LYS A 412 -7.68 1.54 15.97
CA LYS A 412 -6.43 1.10 16.61
C LYS A 412 -6.66 -0.10 17.56
N LEU A 413 -7.73 -0.07 18.35
CA LEU A 413 -8.11 -1.15 19.26
C LEU A 413 -8.63 -2.39 18.54
N TRP A 414 -9.34 -2.21 17.41
CA TRP A 414 -9.85 -3.32 16.60
C TRP A 414 -8.73 -4.29 16.20
N ASN A 415 -7.55 -3.76 15.88
CA ASN A 415 -6.38 -4.57 15.57
C ASN A 415 -5.95 -5.48 16.73
N LEU A 416 -6.10 -5.08 17.99
CA LEU A 416 -5.78 -5.95 19.13
C LEU A 416 -6.72 -7.14 19.25
N THR A 417 -7.90 -7.06 18.63
CA THR A 417 -8.93 -8.10 18.73
C THR A 417 -8.58 -9.39 17.98
N TYR A 418 -7.55 -9.37 17.14
CA TYR A 418 -6.96 -10.59 16.56
C TYR A 418 -6.28 -11.45 17.61
N VAL A 419 -5.74 -10.85 18.68
CA VAL A 419 -5.12 -11.55 19.81
C VAL A 419 -6.11 -11.72 20.96
N ILE A 420 -6.89 -10.69 21.26
CA ILE A 420 -7.86 -10.67 22.36
C ILE A 420 -9.28 -10.68 21.78
N ARG A 421 -9.81 -11.88 21.50
CA ARG A 421 -11.11 -12.05 20.84
C ARG A 421 -12.27 -11.39 21.60
N ALA A 422 -12.24 -11.42 22.94
CA ALA A 422 -13.24 -10.75 23.78
C ALA A 422 -13.26 -9.22 23.57
N GLY A 423 -12.14 -8.62 23.15
CA GLY A 423 -12.04 -7.19 22.84
C GLY A 423 -12.95 -6.76 21.69
N ARG A 424 -13.40 -7.67 20.82
CA ARG A 424 -14.35 -7.35 19.74
C ARG A 424 -15.64 -6.76 20.30
N TYR A 425 -16.17 -7.33 21.38
CA TYR A 425 -17.40 -6.81 22.00
C TYR A 425 -17.20 -5.39 22.50
N PHE A 426 -16.08 -5.13 23.17
CA PHE A 426 -15.75 -3.80 23.67
C PHE A 426 -15.64 -2.77 22.53
N VAL A 427 -14.88 -3.08 21.47
CA VAL A 427 -14.73 -2.16 20.32
C VAL A 427 -16.05 -1.95 19.58
N TRP A 428 -16.89 -2.99 19.47
CA TRP A 428 -18.23 -2.86 18.92
C TRP A 428 -19.12 -1.90 19.71
N GLN A 429 -19.04 -1.92 21.04
CA GLN A 429 -19.77 -0.94 21.86
C GLN A 429 -19.25 0.48 21.61
N LEU A 430 -17.93 0.68 21.48
CA LEU A 430 -17.36 1.98 21.11
C LEU A 430 -17.87 2.47 19.75
N LEU A 431 -17.92 1.60 18.75
CA LEU A 431 -18.45 1.93 17.42
C LEU A 431 -19.96 2.21 17.46
N ARG A 432 -20.71 1.52 18.30
CA ARG A 432 -22.15 1.78 18.45
C ARG A 432 -22.42 3.18 19.02
N LEU A 433 -21.61 3.63 19.97
CA LEU A 433 -21.72 4.97 20.55
C LEU A 433 -21.49 6.07 19.51
N SER A 434 -20.57 5.87 18.57
CA SER A 434 -20.33 6.85 17.49
C SER A 434 -21.48 6.91 16.47
N ILE A 435 -22.11 5.76 16.17
CA ILE A 435 -23.29 5.69 15.30
C ILE A 435 -24.52 6.35 15.94
N GLY A 436 -24.75 6.12 17.24
CA GLY A 436 -25.87 6.72 17.97
C GLY A 436 -25.85 8.25 17.97
N SER A 437 -24.66 8.86 18.09
CA SER A 437 -24.49 10.32 18.00
C SER A 437 -24.69 10.87 16.58
N ALA A 438 -24.40 10.08 15.54
CA ALA A 438 -24.59 10.51 14.14
C ALA A 438 -26.08 10.54 13.73
N TYR A 439 -26.90 9.63 14.24
CA TYR A 439 -28.34 9.59 13.97
C TYR A 439 -29.15 10.62 14.79
N ALA A 440 -28.62 11.11 15.92
CA ALA A 440 -29.33 12.03 16.81
C ALA A 440 -29.35 13.51 16.34
N GLY A 441 -28.86 13.82 15.14
CA GLY A 441 -28.97 15.17 14.55
C GLY A 441 -28.26 16.30 15.33
N GLN A 442 -27.41 15.99 16.32
CA GLN A 442 -26.69 17.00 17.07
C GLN A 442 -25.58 17.61 16.20
N SER A 443 -25.70 18.91 15.92
CA SER A 443 -24.81 19.74 15.10
C SER A 443 -23.39 19.90 15.67
N THR A 444 -23.12 19.34 16.85
CA THR A 444 -21.76 19.12 17.37
C THR A 444 -21.46 17.63 17.33
N HIS A 445 -20.53 17.22 16.46
CA HIS A 445 -20.02 15.85 16.29
C HIS A 445 -19.26 15.34 17.52
N THR A 446 -19.85 15.42 18.71
CA THR A 446 -19.20 15.16 20.00
C THR A 446 -19.98 14.08 20.74
N VAL A 447 -19.32 12.95 21.02
CA VAL A 447 -19.89 11.92 21.88
C VAL A 447 -19.63 12.36 23.32
N THR A 448 -20.69 12.45 24.13
CA THR A 448 -20.61 12.76 25.56
C THR A 448 -20.91 11.52 26.36
N THR A 449 -19.98 11.07 27.19
CA THR A 449 -20.22 9.99 28.14
C THR A 449 -20.92 10.59 29.38
N THR A 450 -22.18 10.24 29.60
CA THR A 450 -22.81 10.44 30.91
C THR A 450 -22.17 9.46 31.88
N SER A 451 -21.64 9.98 32.98
CA SER A 451 -21.08 9.22 34.10
C SER A 451 -22.00 8.06 34.49
N GLY A 452 -21.53 6.83 34.30
CA GLY A 452 -22.28 5.64 34.70
C GLY A 452 -21.95 4.38 33.92
N LEU A 453 -20.68 3.98 33.88
CA LEU A 453 -20.30 2.58 33.69
C LEU A 453 -19.08 2.33 34.60
N GLY A 454 -19.39 2.04 35.87
CA GLY A 454 -18.45 1.40 36.78
C GLY A 454 -18.38 -0.09 36.51
#